data_AF-A0A0M2Q3K8-F1
#
_entry.id   AF-A0A0M2Q3K8-F1
#
_cell.length_a   1.000
_cell.length_b   1.000
_cell.length_c   1.000
_cell.angle_alpha   90.00
_cell.angle_beta   90.00
_cell.angle_gamma   90.00
#
_symmetry.space_group_name_H-M   'P 1'
#
loop_
_entity.id
_entity.type
_entity.pdbx_description
1 polymer ?
#
loop_
_entity_poly.entity_id
_entity_poly.type
_entity_poly.pdbx_seq_one_letter_code
_entity_poly.pdbx_strand_id
1 'polypeptide(L)'
;MTVANKASQDFRDKLAGNNIAEALQMALSEAIELKIVTWVSDSDVPNSQSTIEDAAPSSIMRTRINIVDGDIETEIGSKFLSDGPYAELKDFHMQQVGEGRTIIRQNLESLKDLFGILINVARASQQQKLQGSNQPHSLPPSS
;
A
#
# COMPACT_ATOMS: atom_id res chain seq x y z
N MET A 1 -13.05 -16.33 -1.09
CA MET A 1 -12.91 -15.10 -1.92
C MET A 1 -14.06 -14.15 -1.60
N THR A 2 -13.96 -13.29 -0.57
CA THR A 2 -15.08 -12.38 -0.19
C THR A 2 -14.64 -11.12 0.56
N VAL A 3 -13.45 -11.10 1.18
CA VAL A 3 -13.05 -10.05 2.12
C VAL A 3 -12.67 -8.72 1.42
N ALA A 4 -11.87 -8.78 0.35
CA ALA A 4 -11.40 -7.58 -0.37
C ALA A 4 -12.53 -6.75 -1.01
N ASN A 5 -13.66 -7.38 -1.35
CA ASN A 5 -14.78 -6.69 -2.00
C ASN A 5 -15.62 -5.87 -0.99
N LYS A 6 -15.59 -6.27 0.29
CA LYS A 6 -16.35 -5.58 1.35
C LYS A 6 -15.64 -4.32 1.84
N ALA A 7 -14.32 -4.40 2.04
CA ALA A 7 -13.52 -3.25 2.47
C ALA A 7 -13.52 -2.09 1.45
N SER A 8 -13.47 -2.42 0.15
CA SER A 8 -13.60 -1.44 -0.93
C SER A 8 -14.97 -0.74 -0.93
N GLN A 9 -16.04 -1.47 -0.64
CA GLN A 9 -17.39 -0.91 -0.55
C GLN A 9 -17.54 -0.02 0.68
N ASP A 10 -17.09 -0.49 1.86
CA ASP A 10 -17.12 0.26 3.12
C ASP A 10 -16.30 1.55 3.04
N PHE A 11 -15.18 1.54 2.30
CA PHE A 11 -14.37 2.73 2.01
C PHE A 11 -15.15 3.78 1.19
N ARG A 12 -15.87 3.36 0.14
CA ARG A 12 -16.66 4.26 -0.71
C ARG A 12 -17.83 4.89 0.05
N ASP A 13 -18.47 4.13 0.92
CA ASP A 13 -19.59 4.60 1.71
C ASP A 13 -19.15 5.61 2.79
N LYS A 14 -18.00 5.39 3.44
CA LYS A 14 -17.41 6.35 4.39
C LYS A 14 -16.88 7.62 3.72
N LEU A 15 -16.33 7.52 2.50
CA LEU A 15 -16.01 8.68 1.67
C LEU A 15 -17.25 9.52 1.34
N ALA A 16 -18.36 8.88 0.99
CA ALA A 16 -19.63 9.55 0.70
C ALA A 16 -20.27 10.19 1.95
N GLY A 17 -20.04 9.61 3.13
CA GLY A 17 -20.53 10.12 4.41
C GLY A 17 -19.74 11.28 5.01
N ASN A 18 -18.82 11.90 4.27
CA ASN A 18 -17.92 12.97 4.74
C ASN A 18 -17.03 12.55 5.94
N ASN A 19 -16.80 11.23 6.10
CA ASN A 19 -15.99 10.65 7.17
C ASN A 19 -14.68 10.07 6.60
N ILE A 20 -14.00 10.92 5.83
CA ILE A 20 -12.77 10.60 5.07
C ILE A 20 -11.67 10.02 5.98
N ALA A 21 -11.56 10.53 7.21
CA ALA A 21 -10.58 10.06 8.18
C ALA A 21 -10.81 8.60 8.62
N GLU A 22 -12.06 8.20 8.85
CA GLU A 22 -12.39 6.82 9.23
C GLU A 22 -12.34 5.84 8.05
N ALA A 23 -12.73 6.27 6.85
CA ALA A 23 -12.56 5.48 5.63
C ALA A 23 -11.08 5.12 5.44
N LEU A 24 -10.22 6.10 5.69
CA LEU A 24 -8.79 5.97 5.52
C LEU A 24 -8.15 5.14 6.64
N GLN A 25 -8.54 5.35 7.89
CA GLN A 25 -8.08 4.49 9.00
C GLN A 25 -8.43 3.03 8.73
N MET A 26 -9.61 2.76 8.15
CA MET A 26 -10.02 1.43 7.74
C MET A 26 -9.15 0.88 6.60
N ALA A 27 -8.95 1.64 5.53
CA ALA A 27 -8.12 1.20 4.40
C ALA A 27 -6.64 0.99 4.76
N LEU A 28 -6.09 1.81 5.66
CA LEU A 28 -4.72 1.65 6.18
C LEU A 28 -4.60 0.57 7.27
N SER A 29 -5.69 0.26 7.97
CA SER A 29 -5.71 -0.83 8.96
C SER A 29 -5.73 -2.22 8.30
N GLU A 30 -6.01 -2.30 7.00
CA GLU A 30 -5.71 -3.51 6.24
C GLU A 30 -4.20 -3.58 6.03
N ALA A 31 -3.59 -4.67 6.50
CA ALA A 31 -2.15 -4.88 6.38
C ALA A 31 -1.74 -4.87 4.90
N ILE A 32 -0.97 -3.85 4.50
CA ILE A 32 -0.38 -3.80 3.16
C ILE A 32 0.77 -4.79 3.16
N GLU A 33 0.63 -5.84 2.36
CA GLU A 33 1.66 -6.85 2.16
C GLU A 33 2.41 -6.60 0.85
N LEU A 34 3.74 -6.43 0.94
CA LEU A 34 4.62 -6.46 -0.23
C LEU A 34 5.27 -7.84 -0.33
N LYS A 35 5.09 -8.49 -1.49
CA LYS A 35 5.70 -9.78 -1.81
C LYS A 35 6.68 -9.63 -2.97
N ILE A 36 7.93 -10.02 -2.74
CA ILE A 36 8.99 -10.01 -3.75
C ILE A 36 9.46 -11.46 -3.93
N VAL A 37 9.44 -11.94 -5.18
CA VAL A 37 9.84 -13.30 -5.53
C VAL A 37 10.90 -13.23 -6.61
N THR A 38 12.02 -13.90 -6.37
CA THR A 38 13.05 -14.16 -7.37
C THR A 38 13.14 -15.67 -7.53
N TRP A 39 13.11 -16.16 -8.76
CA TRP A 39 13.19 -17.59 -9.02
C TRP A 39 13.98 -17.83 -10.29
N VAL A 40 14.60 -19.01 -10.39
CA VAL A 40 15.34 -19.43 -11.58
C VAL A 40 14.61 -20.60 -12.22
N SER A 41 14.37 -20.48 -13.52
CA SER A 41 13.82 -21.55 -14.35
C SER A 41 14.92 -22.31 -15.06
N ASP A 42 14.86 -23.65 -14.99
CA ASP A 42 15.67 -24.52 -15.84
C ASP A 42 14.90 -24.70 -17.17
N SER A 43 14.90 -23.67 -18.02
CA SER A 43 14.18 -23.67 -19.31
C SER A 43 15.16 -23.69 -20.48
N ASP A 44 15.96 -24.77 -20.61
CA ASP A 44 16.71 -25.05 -21.85
C ASP A 44 15.79 -25.56 -22.97
N VAL A 45 14.48 -25.69 -22.71
CA VAL A 45 13.48 -26.20 -23.65
C VAL A 45 12.69 -25.03 -24.27
N PRO A 46 12.86 -24.76 -25.58
CA PRO A 46 12.04 -23.78 -26.29
C PRO A 46 10.56 -24.15 -26.14
N ASN A 47 9.72 -23.18 -25.75
CA ASN A 47 8.27 -23.31 -25.48
C ASN A 47 7.83 -23.94 -24.14
N SER A 48 8.72 -24.14 -23.17
CA SER A 48 8.27 -24.38 -21.79
C SER A 48 7.96 -23.05 -21.08
N GLN A 49 6.68 -22.73 -20.91
CA GLN A 49 6.28 -21.65 -20.00
C GLN A 49 6.36 -22.19 -18.57
N SER A 50 7.50 -22.01 -17.93
CA SER A 50 7.62 -22.28 -16.50
C SER A 50 7.00 -21.12 -15.72
N THR A 51 6.14 -21.42 -14.74
CA THR A 51 5.62 -20.41 -13.81
C THR A 51 6.36 -20.47 -12.46
N ILE A 52 6.12 -19.48 -11.61
CA ILE A 52 6.59 -19.51 -10.21
C ILE A 52 6.05 -20.73 -9.47
N GLU A 53 4.86 -21.23 -9.82
CA GLU A 53 4.27 -22.40 -9.17
C GLU A 53 5.02 -23.70 -9.52
N ASP A 54 5.65 -23.74 -10.69
CA ASP A 54 6.42 -24.90 -11.15
C ASP A 54 7.86 -24.93 -10.61
N ALA A 55 8.34 -23.80 -10.05
CA ALA A 55 9.70 -23.68 -9.57
C ALA A 55 9.90 -24.46 -8.25
N ALA A 56 10.96 -25.27 -8.21
CA ALA A 56 11.34 -25.99 -6.99
C ALA A 56 11.65 -25.00 -5.85
N PRO A 57 11.30 -25.30 -4.59
CA PRO A 57 11.59 -24.41 -3.46
C PRO A 57 13.07 -24.03 -3.32
N SER A 58 13.98 -24.93 -3.70
CA SER A 58 15.42 -24.67 -3.74
C SER A 58 15.83 -23.56 -4.72
N SER A 59 15.00 -23.29 -5.74
CA SER A 59 15.23 -22.34 -6.84
C SER A 59 14.38 -21.07 -6.69
N ILE A 60 13.79 -20.82 -5.51
CA ILE A 60 13.03 -19.59 -5.22
C ILE A 60 13.63 -18.85 -4.01
N MET A 61 13.62 -17.52 -4.06
CA MET A 61 13.67 -16.63 -2.90
C MET A 61 12.36 -15.87 -2.80
N ARG A 62 11.83 -15.77 -1.59
CA ARG A 62 10.54 -15.11 -1.32
C ARG A 62 10.67 -14.24 -0.10
N THR A 63 10.41 -12.95 -0.29
CA THR A 63 10.29 -12.01 0.82
C THR A 63 8.86 -11.52 0.93
N ARG A 64 8.30 -11.59 2.14
CA ARG A 64 7.03 -11.02 2.53
C ARG A 64 7.30 -9.90 3.53
N ILE A 65 6.73 -8.73 3.29
CA ILE A 65 6.86 -7.56 4.15
C ILE A 65 5.47 -7.13 4.58
N ASN A 66 5.21 -7.14 5.88
CA ASN A 66 4.10 -6.41 6.45
C ASN A 66 4.54 -4.95 6.58
N ILE A 67 3.94 -4.07 5.77
CA ILE A 67 4.36 -2.67 5.70
C ILE A 67 3.89 -1.87 6.92
N VAL A 68 2.82 -2.32 7.58
CA VAL A 68 2.24 -1.66 8.76
C VAL A 68 3.06 -2.01 10.00
N ASP A 69 3.26 -3.30 10.24
CA ASP A 69 3.98 -3.79 11.42
C ASP A 69 5.51 -3.76 11.23
N GLY A 70 5.97 -3.69 9.99
CA GLY A 70 7.38 -3.66 9.62
C GLY A 70 8.05 -5.04 9.60
N ASP A 71 7.30 -6.11 9.85
CA ASP A 71 7.78 -7.49 9.84
C ASP A 71 8.24 -7.92 8.44
N ILE A 72 9.37 -8.61 8.40
CA ILE A 72 9.96 -9.13 7.17
C ILE A 72 10.24 -10.62 7.36
N GLU A 73 9.69 -11.43 6.47
CA GLU A 73 9.97 -12.85 6.39
C GLU A 73 10.61 -13.12 5.03
N THR A 74 11.82 -13.69 5.04
CA THR A 74 12.53 -14.07 3.82
C THR A 74 12.89 -15.55 3.84
N GLU A 75 12.41 -16.27 2.83
CA GLU A 75 12.78 -17.64 2.52
C GLU A 75 13.80 -17.63 1.40
N ILE A 76 14.90 -18.37 1.58
CA ILE A 76 15.98 -18.48 0.60
C ILE A 76 16.17 -19.95 0.23
N GLY A 77 15.91 -20.28 -1.03
CA GLY A 77 16.18 -21.61 -1.58
C GLY A 77 17.67 -21.93 -1.56
N SER A 78 18.00 -23.21 -1.39
CA SER A 78 19.39 -23.67 -1.25
C SER A 78 20.29 -23.30 -2.43
N LYS A 79 19.74 -23.13 -3.66
CA LYS A 79 20.56 -22.74 -4.83
C LYS A 79 21.10 -21.30 -4.76
N PHE A 80 20.62 -20.47 -3.83
CA PHE A 80 21.07 -19.08 -3.62
C PHE A 80 21.94 -18.90 -2.37
N LEU A 81 22.24 -19.98 -1.63
CA LEU A 81 23.18 -19.93 -0.52
C LEU A 81 24.62 -19.79 -1.06
N SER A 82 25.58 -19.44 -0.20
CA SER A 82 26.93 -19.03 -0.58
C SER A 82 27.73 -20.05 -1.40
N ASP A 83 27.33 -21.31 -1.38
CA ASP A 83 27.88 -22.44 -2.15
C ASP A 83 26.99 -22.86 -3.34
N GLY A 84 25.84 -22.21 -3.50
CA GLY A 84 24.87 -22.49 -4.55
C GLY A 84 25.19 -21.81 -5.89
N PRO A 85 24.67 -22.35 -7.01
CA PRO A 85 24.96 -21.87 -8.36
C PRO A 85 24.46 -20.44 -8.64
N TYR A 86 23.57 -19.91 -7.80
CA TYR A 86 22.96 -18.58 -7.96
C TYR A 86 23.20 -17.68 -6.74
N ALA A 87 24.28 -17.91 -5.99
CA ALA A 87 24.61 -17.15 -4.77
C ALA A 87 24.59 -15.62 -4.99
N GLU A 88 25.03 -15.15 -6.16
CA GLU A 88 25.05 -13.72 -6.52
C GLU A 88 23.65 -13.09 -6.63
N LEU A 89 22.63 -13.87 -6.97
CA LEU A 89 21.26 -13.37 -7.09
C LEU A 89 20.66 -13.02 -5.73
N LYS A 90 21.22 -13.55 -4.63
CA LYS A 90 20.80 -13.21 -3.27
C LYS A 90 20.97 -11.72 -3.01
N ASP A 91 22.12 -11.14 -3.33
CA ASP A 91 22.40 -9.73 -3.08
C ASP A 91 21.49 -8.84 -3.94
N PHE A 92 21.26 -9.24 -5.19
CA PHE A 92 20.28 -8.59 -6.05
C PHE A 92 18.87 -8.61 -5.45
N HIS A 93 18.39 -9.77 -4.97
CA HIS A 93 17.08 -9.87 -4.33
C HIS A 93 16.98 -9.00 -3.07
N MET A 94 18.00 -9.02 -2.21
CA MET A 94 18.02 -8.20 -1.00
C MET A 94 18.03 -6.69 -1.32
N GLN A 95 18.70 -6.29 -2.40
CA GLN A 95 18.63 -4.92 -2.89
C GLN A 95 17.21 -4.56 -3.34
N GLN A 96 16.55 -5.41 -4.14
CA GLN A 96 15.17 -5.18 -4.57
C GLN A 96 14.18 -5.13 -3.39
N VAL A 97 14.41 -5.93 -2.35
CA VAL A 97 13.66 -5.87 -1.08
C VAL A 97 13.82 -4.52 -0.39
N GLY A 98 15.06 -4.03 -0.27
CA GLY A 98 15.35 -2.73 0.34
C GLY A 98 14.76 -1.55 -0.44
N GLU A 99 14.93 -1.56 -1.77
CA GLU A 99 14.38 -0.54 -2.69
C GLU A 99 12.86 -0.53 -2.64
N GLY A 100 12.22 -1.70 -2.76
CA GLY A 100 10.76 -1.83 -2.71
C GLY A 100 10.18 -1.33 -1.39
N ARG A 101 10.78 -1.68 -0.26
CA ARG A 101 10.37 -1.18 1.07
C ARG A 101 10.48 0.34 1.15
N THR A 102 11.55 0.92 0.60
CA THR A 102 11.77 2.38 0.61
C THR A 102 10.70 3.10 -0.23
N ILE A 103 10.46 2.63 -1.45
CA ILE A 103 9.44 3.19 -2.36
C ILE A 103 8.05 3.15 -1.71
N ILE A 104 7.66 2.01 -1.14
CA ILE A 104 6.34 1.88 -0.53
C ILE A 104 6.20 2.80 0.69
N ARG A 105 7.23 2.94 1.53
CA ARG A 105 7.21 3.89 2.65
C ARG A 105 7.03 5.33 2.16
N GLN A 106 7.79 5.74 1.14
CA GLN A 106 7.68 7.07 0.54
C GLN A 106 6.27 7.33 0.00
N ASN A 107 5.66 6.34 -0.64
CA ASN A 107 4.29 6.43 -1.15
C ASN A 107 3.28 6.60 -0.01
N LEU A 108 3.42 5.83 1.08
CA LEU A 108 2.55 5.94 2.25
C LEU A 108 2.68 7.29 2.96
N GLU A 109 3.89 7.82 3.08
CA GLU A 109 4.12 9.16 3.61
C GLU A 109 3.49 10.23 2.71
N SER A 110 3.69 10.15 1.39
CA SER A 110 3.09 11.07 0.42
C SER A 110 1.57 11.05 0.47
N LEU A 111 0.98 9.86 0.63
CA LEU A 111 -0.46 9.69 0.79
C LEU A 111 -0.93 10.34 2.11
N LYS A 112 -0.27 10.08 3.24
CA LYS A 112 -0.56 10.72 4.54
C LYS A 112 -0.56 12.25 4.43
N ASP A 113 0.42 12.82 3.74
CA ASP A 113 0.54 14.27 3.56
C ASP A 113 -0.59 14.83 2.70
N LEU A 114 -0.89 14.19 1.56
CA LEU A 114 -2.03 14.55 0.71
C LEU A 114 -3.34 14.53 1.51
N PHE A 115 -3.53 13.53 2.38
CA PHE A 115 -4.72 13.45 3.22
C PHE A 115 -4.78 14.56 4.27
N GLY A 116 -3.65 14.91 4.88
CA GLY A 116 -3.58 16.06 5.79
C GLY A 116 -4.08 17.35 5.11
N ILE A 117 -3.70 17.56 3.84
CA ILE A 117 -4.17 18.68 3.04
C ILE A 117 -5.69 18.60 2.82
N LEU A 118 -6.20 17.47 2.36
CA LEU A 118 -7.64 17.30 2.06
C LEU A 118 -8.52 17.51 3.30
N ILE A 119 -8.10 17.01 4.46
CA ILE A 119 -8.83 17.21 5.73
C ILE A 119 -8.87 18.71 6.11
N ASN A 120 -7.76 19.42 5.94
CA ASN A 120 -7.69 20.84 6.23
C ASN A 120 -8.59 21.66 5.30
N VAL A 121 -8.62 21.34 4.00
CA VAL A 121 -9.51 21.96 3.02
C VAL A 121 -10.98 21.70 3.36
N ALA A 122 -11.33 20.46 3.72
CA ALA A 122 -12.68 20.10 4.12
C ALA A 122 -13.14 20.88 5.36
N ARG A 123 -12.29 21.01 6.39
CA ARG A 123 -12.58 21.80 7.59
C ARG A 123 -12.76 23.29 7.29
N ALA A 124 -11.90 23.87 6.46
CA ALA A 124 -11.98 25.28 6.08
C ALA A 124 -13.29 25.62 5.36
N SER A 125 -13.74 24.76 4.44
CA SER A 125 -15.01 24.92 3.73
C SER A 125 -16.25 24.82 4.65
N GLN A 126 -16.20 23.99 5.69
CA GLN A 126 -17.27 23.92 6.70
C GLN A 126 -17.34 25.18 7.58
N GLN A 127 -16.19 25.73 7.98
CA GLN A 127 -16.14 26.96 8.78
C GLN A 127 -16.67 28.18 8.03
N GLN A 128 -16.42 28.30 6.72
CA GLN A 128 -17.01 29.36 5.88
C GLN A 128 -18.54 29.25 5.79
N LYS A 129 -19.08 28.03 5.69
CA LYS A 129 -20.53 27.81 5.66
C LYS A 129 -21.23 28.27 6.95
N LEU A 130 -20.59 28.10 8.10
CA LEU A 130 -21.12 28.50 9.41
C LEU A 130 -21.02 30.01 9.68
N GLN A 131 -20.05 30.70 9.08
CA GLN A 131 -19.94 32.17 9.21
C GLN A 131 -20.86 32.93 8.26
N GLY A 132 -21.18 32.37 7.07
CA GLY A 132 -22.14 32.96 6.13
C GLY A 132 -23.60 32.95 6.60
N SER A 133 -23.97 32.06 7.53
CA SER A 133 -25.33 31.97 8.07
C SER A 133 -25.63 32.87 9.27
N ASN A 134 -24.62 33.60 9.78
CA ASN A 134 -24.74 34.43 10.99
C ASN A 134 -24.69 35.94 10.71
N GLN A 135 -24.89 36.40 9.46
CA GLN A 135 -25.11 37.84 9.25
C GLN A 135 -26.48 38.25 9.81
N PRO A 136 -26.55 39.14 10.82
CA PRO A 136 -27.82 39.72 11.23
C PRO A 136 -28.34 40.55 10.06
N HIS A 137 -29.53 40.24 9.58
CA HIS A 137 -30.26 41.05 8.63
C HIS A 137 -30.48 42.43 9.29
N SER A 138 -29.64 43.41 8.97
CA SER A 138 -29.86 44.79 9.38
C SER A 138 -31.10 45.30 8.66
N LEU A 139 -32.20 45.45 9.40
CA LEU A 139 -33.41 46.09 8.90
C LEU A 139 -33.05 47.49 8.36
N PRO A 140 -33.60 47.88 7.18
CA PRO A 140 -33.35 49.20 6.64
C PRO A 140 -33.97 50.27 7.57
N PRO A 141 -33.35 51.46 7.66
CA PRO A 141 -33.84 52.51 8.55
C PRO A 141 -35.23 52.97 8.11
N SER A 142 -36.17 52.95 9.05
CA SER A 142 -37.49 53.57 8.91
C SER A 142 -37.32 55.07 8.73
N SER A 143 -38.06 55.62 7.76
CA SER A 143 -38.12 57.03 7.38
C SER A 143 -38.48 57.99 8.51
#